data_AF-A0A1V6RZJ4-F1
#
_entry.id   AF-A0A1V6RZJ4-F1
#
_cell.length_a   1.000
_cell.length_b   1.000
_cell.length_c   1.000
_cell.angle_alpha   90.00
_cell.angle_beta   90.00
_cell.angle_gamma   90.00
#
_symmetry.space_group_name_H-M   'P 1'
#
loop_
_entity.id
_entity.type
_entity.pdbx_description
1 polymer ?
#
loop_
_entity_poly.entity_id
_entity_poly.type
_entity_poly.pdbx_seq_one_letter_code
_entity_poly.pdbx_strand_id
1 'polypeptide(L)'
;MRCILGKDSHAEDATHETGERLLADEEGTLWSRKKTAAPTCTSVATGLFQASALVLVFLIGTLFGLHWPGDLNSLCSRHVSQYSTVMKEVGLQYSLRQFNGSLLKENVFRQDAGADVDAAWESLGVNYRSVRIPPEDAEQSGLAADQVKINAKYGGGFPANVEGLHHLHCLNLLRQSLYYNYDYYHAKGEGPFMNNDYIIRRHVSHCLDIIRQELMCTVDTGVLGQVWIYPENPEPYVDFNTQHRCKNFDDVRRWAEENQLPQDPPADFLEPPSEGDRIYSQMP
;
A
#
# COMPACT_ATOMS: atom_id res chain seq x y z
N MET A 1 -21.81 1.34 17.61
CA MET A 1 -22.50 0.04 17.82
C MET A 1 -22.38 -0.34 19.29
N ARG A 2 -23.47 -0.27 20.06
CA ARG A 2 -23.55 -0.73 21.46
C ARG A 2 -24.28 -2.08 21.45
N CYS A 3 -23.72 -3.12 22.05
CA CYS A 3 -24.42 -4.38 22.28
C CYS A 3 -24.72 -4.53 23.77
N ILE A 4 -26.02 -4.60 24.07
CA ILE A 4 -26.63 -4.90 25.36
C ILE A 4 -26.88 -6.42 25.38
N LEU A 5 -26.45 -7.11 26.44
CA LEU A 5 -26.77 -8.52 26.68
C LEU A 5 -28.04 -8.63 27.53
N GLY A 6 -29.08 -9.19 26.93
CA GLY A 6 -30.31 -9.61 27.61
C GLY A 6 -30.13 -10.97 28.28
N LYS A 7 -30.75 -11.07 29.46
CA LYS A 7 -30.87 -12.23 30.34
C LYS A 7 -32.23 -12.86 30.02
N ASP A 8 -32.33 -14.19 30.00
CA ASP A 8 -33.61 -14.86 30.26
C ASP A 8 -33.40 -16.27 30.86
N SER A 9 -34.41 -16.63 31.65
CA SER A 9 -34.48 -17.63 32.71
C SER A 9 -35.04 -18.97 32.24
N HIS A 10 -34.60 -20.07 32.87
CA HIS A 10 -35.27 -21.38 32.81
C HIS A 10 -36.02 -21.67 34.11
N ALA A 11 -37.26 -22.15 33.96
CA ALA A 11 -38.13 -22.70 34.99
C ALA A 11 -38.29 -24.23 34.82
N GLU A 12 -38.70 -24.82 35.94
CA GLU A 12 -38.84 -26.23 36.39
C GLU A 12 -39.61 -27.21 35.49
N ASP A 13 -39.36 -28.53 35.66
CA ASP A 13 -40.41 -29.50 36.03
C ASP A 13 -39.82 -30.82 36.61
N ALA A 14 -40.64 -31.55 37.35
CA ALA A 14 -40.38 -32.57 38.36
C ALA A 14 -40.68 -34.04 37.94
N THR A 15 -40.40 -34.99 38.86
CA THR A 15 -41.04 -36.32 39.17
C THR A 15 -39.97 -37.27 39.74
N HIS A 16 -39.95 -37.68 41.02
CA HIS A 16 -40.80 -38.54 41.86
C HIS A 16 -40.70 -40.05 41.56
N GLU A 17 -39.97 -40.80 42.40
CA GLU A 17 -40.25 -42.20 42.68
C GLU A 17 -39.83 -42.60 44.11
N THR A 18 -40.67 -43.42 44.73
CA THR A 18 -40.74 -43.80 46.14
C THR A 18 -40.45 -45.28 46.32
N GLY A 19 -39.82 -45.71 47.42
CA GLY A 19 -39.92 -47.11 47.84
C GLY A 19 -39.03 -47.56 49.01
N GLU A 20 -39.70 -47.93 50.09
CA GLU A 20 -39.37 -49.00 51.06
C GLU A 20 -38.51 -48.72 52.32
N ARG A 21 -39.21 -48.95 53.45
CA ARG A 21 -38.72 -49.13 54.83
C ARG A 21 -38.27 -50.59 55.00
N LEU A 22 -37.30 -50.86 55.90
CA LEU A 22 -37.50 -51.58 57.19
C LEU A 22 -36.20 -52.14 57.81
N LEU A 23 -36.16 -52.03 59.15
CA LEU A 23 -35.36 -52.73 60.18
C LEU A 23 -34.01 -52.14 60.62
N ALA A 24 -34.05 -51.73 61.89
CA ALA A 24 -32.94 -51.53 62.80
C ALA A 24 -32.24 -52.87 63.08
N ASP A 25 -30.91 -52.86 63.18
CA ASP A 25 -30.25 -52.84 64.50
C ASP A 25 -28.72 -52.73 64.36
N GLU A 26 -28.14 -52.29 65.47
CA GLU A 26 -26.74 -52.46 65.90
C GLU A 26 -25.63 -51.54 65.35
N GLU A 27 -25.23 -50.67 66.28
CA GLU A 27 -23.85 -50.40 66.69
C GLU A 27 -22.84 -49.95 65.65
N GLY A 28 -22.47 -48.68 65.73
CA GLY A 28 -21.19 -48.27 65.19
C GLY A 28 -21.03 -46.78 65.06
N THR A 29 -20.25 -46.22 65.97
CA THR A 29 -19.45 -45.01 65.77
C THR A 29 -20.21 -43.67 65.74
N LEU A 30 -19.99 -42.93 66.82
CA LEU A 30 -19.85 -41.48 66.88
C LEU A 30 -19.37 -40.88 65.54
N TRP A 31 -20.30 -40.53 64.66
CA TRP A 31 -20.05 -39.57 63.59
C TRP A 31 -20.01 -38.18 64.24
N SER A 32 -18.86 -37.86 64.84
CA SER A 32 -18.41 -36.48 64.91
C SER A 32 -18.44 -35.97 63.48
N ARG A 33 -19.41 -35.11 63.16
CA ARG A 33 -19.35 -34.25 62.00
C ARG A 33 -18.13 -33.34 62.19
N LYS A 34 -16.93 -33.85 61.91
CA LYS A 34 -15.80 -33.01 61.57
C LYS A 34 -16.27 -32.24 60.35
N LYS A 35 -16.62 -30.97 60.56
CA LYS A 35 -16.54 -29.98 59.48
C LYS A 35 -15.12 -30.14 58.95
N THR A 36 -14.94 -30.85 57.85
CA THR A 36 -13.72 -30.76 57.07
C THR A 36 -13.62 -29.29 56.73
N ALA A 37 -12.76 -28.56 57.45
CA ALA A 37 -12.39 -27.23 57.07
C ALA A 37 -12.00 -27.33 55.60
N ALA A 38 -12.76 -26.62 54.74
CA ALA A 38 -12.48 -26.57 53.32
C ALA A 38 -10.98 -26.24 53.12
N PRO A 39 -10.35 -26.64 52.01
CA PRO A 39 -8.97 -26.28 51.70
C PRO A 39 -8.92 -24.80 51.30
N THR A 40 -9.35 -23.91 52.18
CA THR A 40 -9.43 -22.45 51.96
C THR A 40 -8.03 -21.89 51.76
N CYS A 41 -7.02 -22.46 52.43
CA CYS A 41 -5.63 -22.02 52.27
C CYS A 41 -5.07 -22.36 50.89
N THR A 42 -5.32 -23.58 50.39
CA THR A 42 -4.87 -24.03 49.06
C THR A 42 -5.61 -23.30 47.94
N SER A 43 -6.92 -23.06 48.09
CA SER A 43 -7.73 -22.31 47.13
C SER A 43 -7.35 -20.83 47.04
N VAL A 44 -7.00 -20.19 48.18
CA VAL A 44 -6.51 -18.81 48.23
C VAL A 44 -5.12 -18.72 47.62
N ALA A 45 -4.23 -19.67 47.90
CA ALA A 45 -2.88 -19.71 47.32
C ALA A 45 -2.92 -19.90 45.80
N THR A 46 -3.78 -20.78 45.27
CA THR A 46 -3.97 -20.93 43.82
C THR A 46 -4.56 -19.68 43.19
N GLY A 47 -5.49 -18.99 43.86
CA GLY A 47 -6.06 -17.73 43.38
C GLY A 47 -5.02 -16.60 43.31
N LEU A 48 -4.16 -16.49 44.32
CA LEU A 48 -3.06 -15.52 44.35
C LEU A 48 -2.02 -15.81 43.26
N PHE A 49 -1.70 -17.08 43.02
CA PHE A 49 -0.78 -17.49 41.95
C PHE A 49 -1.36 -17.19 40.56
N GLN A 50 -2.65 -17.45 40.34
CA GLN A 50 -3.32 -17.10 39.08
C GLN A 50 -3.37 -15.57 38.87
N ALA A 51 -3.68 -14.81 39.91
CA ALA A 51 -3.69 -13.35 39.85
C ALA A 51 -2.30 -12.78 39.56
N SER A 52 -1.25 -13.30 40.21
CA SER A 52 0.13 -12.86 39.96
C SER A 52 0.61 -13.24 38.56
N ALA A 53 0.23 -14.43 38.06
CA ALA A 53 0.51 -14.83 36.69
C ALA A 53 -0.17 -13.91 35.66
N LEU A 54 -1.43 -13.53 35.88
CA LEU A 54 -2.15 -12.57 35.02
C LEU A 54 -1.50 -11.19 35.03
N VAL A 55 -1.09 -10.71 36.21
CA VAL A 55 -0.34 -9.45 36.34
C VAL A 55 0.99 -9.53 35.61
N LEU A 56 1.71 -10.65 35.73
CA LEU A 56 2.99 -10.84 35.04
C LEU A 56 2.82 -10.85 33.52
N VAL A 57 1.81 -11.56 32.99
CA VAL A 57 1.50 -11.58 31.55
C VAL A 57 1.11 -10.17 31.07
N PHE A 58 0.31 -9.44 31.84
CA PHE A 58 -0.04 -8.06 31.53
C PHE A 58 1.20 -7.16 31.47
N LEU A 59 2.08 -7.25 32.48
CA LEU A 59 3.33 -6.47 32.55
C LEU A 59 4.29 -6.83 31.41
N ILE A 60 4.46 -8.11 31.09
CA ILE A 60 5.26 -8.57 29.95
C ILE A 60 4.66 -8.04 28.65
N GLY A 61 3.34 -8.12 28.48
CA GLY A 61 2.64 -7.59 27.31
C GLY A 61 2.75 -6.06 27.19
N THR A 62 2.70 -5.32 28.28
CA THR A 62 2.89 -3.85 28.28
C THR A 62 4.32 -3.48 27.97
N LEU A 63 5.30 -4.16 28.59
CA LEU A 63 6.71 -3.93 28.30
C LEU A 63 7.03 -4.28 26.86
N PHE A 64 6.54 -5.41 26.36
CA PHE A 64 6.69 -5.83 24.97
C PHE A 64 6.03 -4.82 24.03
N GLY A 65 4.81 -4.37 24.30
CA GLY A 65 4.12 -3.36 23.47
C GLY A 65 4.81 -2.00 23.46
N LEU A 66 5.30 -1.54 24.62
CA LEU A 66 6.03 -0.26 24.74
C LEU A 66 7.41 -0.31 24.09
N HIS A 67 8.05 -1.48 24.04
CA HIS A 67 9.37 -1.67 23.45
C HIS A 67 9.33 -2.32 22.06
N TRP A 68 8.14 -2.59 21.51
CA TRP A 68 8.02 -3.21 20.19
C TRP A 68 8.48 -2.20 19.13
N PRO A 69 9.61 -2.44 18.45
CA PRO A 69 10.17 -1.50 17.48
C PRO A 69 9.50 -1.70 16.11
N GLY A 70 8.20 -2.04 16.11
CA GLY A 70 7.49 -2.47 14.91
C GLY A 70 7.60 -1.45 13.79
N ASP A 71 8.02 -1.92 12.62
CA ASP A 71 8.07 -1.08 11.42
C ASP A 71 6.65 -0.88 10.87
N LEU A 72 5.98 0.14 11.42
CA LEU A 72 4.67 0.59 10.96
C LEU A 72 4.68 0.96 9.49
N ASN A 73 5.79 1.48 8.95
CA ASN A 73 5.87 1.80 7.53
C ASN A 73 5.79 0.53 6.70
N SER A 74 6.59 -0.51 7.00
CA SER A 74 6.50 -1.79 6.29
C SER A 74 5.11 -2.43 6.40
N LEU A 75 4.48 -2.39 7.57
CA LEU A 75 3.13 -2.95 7.76
C LEU A 75 2.07 -2.18 6.96
N CYS A 76 2.04 -0.85 7.08
CA CYS A 76 1.10 -0.02 6.32
C CYS A 76 1.32 -0.16 4.82
N SER A 77 2.58 -0.21 4.38
CA SER A 77 2.96 -0.36 2.98
C SER A 77 2.38 -1.62 2.35
N ARG A 78 2.49 -2.77 3.03
CA ARG A 78 1.90 -4.03 2.57
C ARG A 78 0.37 -4.05 2.64
N HIS A 79 -0.23 -3.20 3.47
CA HIS A 79 -1.67 -3.13 3.62
C HIS A 79 -2.33 -2.24 2.57
N VAL A 80 -1.67 -1.16 2.16
CA VAL A 80 -2.24 -0.13 1.26
C VAL A 80 -1.70 -0.17 -0.16
N SER A 81 -0.65 -0.96 -0.43
CA SER A 81 -0.07 -1.12 -1.76
C SER A 81 -0.17 -2.56 -2.24
N GLN A 82 -0.36 -2.73 -3.55
CA GLN A 82 -0.17 -4.04 -4.19
C GLN A 82 1.28 -4.48 -4.10
N TYR A 83 1.49 -5.80 -4.04
CA TYR A 83 2.84 -6.34 -4.06
C TYR A 83 3.52 -6.01 -5.39
N SER A 84 4.82 -5.73 -5.33
CA SER A 84 5.69 -5.61 -6.50
C SER A 84 7.12 -5.90 -6.08
N THR A 85 7.96 -6.31 -7.02
CA THR A 85 9.41 -6.45 -6.80
C THR A 85 10.02 -5.13 -6.27
N VAL A 86 9.57 -3.99 -6.79
CA VAL A 86 10.02 -2.66 -6.31
C VAL A 86 9.72 -2.48 -4.83
N MET A 87 8.51 -2.82 -4.39
CA MET A 87 8.12 -2.74 -2.97
C MET A 87 8.99 -3.64 -2.10
N LYS A 88 9.30 -4.87 -2.56
CA LYS A 88 10.11 -5.85 -1.84
C LYS A 88 11.58 -5.42 -1.72
N GLU A 89 12.18 -4.92 -2.78
CA GLU A 89 13.62 -4.62 -2.83
C GLU A 89 13.96 -3.25 -2.26
N VAL A 90 13.15 -2.23 -2.55
CA VAL A 90 13.40 -0.85 -2.09
C VAL A 90 12.92 -0.67 -0.65
N GLY A 91 11.80 -1.30 -0.30
CA GLY A 91 11.06 -0.97 0.90
C GLY A 91 10.37 0.39 0.79
N LEU A 92 9.13 0.46 1.25
CA LEU A 92 8.34 1.68 1.19
C LEU A 92 8.56 2.50 2.46
N GLN A 93 9.16 3.66 2.27
CA GLN A 93 9.38 4.64 3.33
C GLN A 93 8.56 5.89 3.06
N TYR A 94 8.07 6.50 4.14
CA TYR A 94 7.27 7.70 4.05
C TYR A 94 7.95 8.86 4.78
N SER A 95 7.94 10.03 4.15
CA SER A 95 8.46 11.27 4.74
C SER A 95 7.47 12.40 4.58
N LEU A 96 7.50 13.36 5.51
CA LEU A 96 6.74 14.59 5.34
C LEU A 96 7.49 15.49 4.34
N ARG A 97 6.74 16.00 3.36
CA ARG A 97 7.21 16.92 2.34
C ARG A 97 6.29 18.13 2.29
N GLN A 98 6.89 19.30 2.36
CA GLN A 98 6.22 20.56 2.09
C GLN A 98 6.12 20.74 0.58
N PHE A 99 4.90 20.87 0.04
CA PHE A 99 4.73 21.24 -1.35
C PHE A 99 5.01 22.74 -1.52
N ASN A 100 5.70 23.08 -2.61
CA ASN A 100 5.81 24.45 -3.09
C ASN A 100 4.64 24.71 -4.05
N GLY A 101 3.54 25.21 -3.49
CA GLY A 101 2.31 25.49 -4.21
C GLY A 101 2.24 26.91 -4.77
N SER A 102 3.37 27.61 -4.90
CA SER A 102 3.37 29.00 -5.38
C SER A 102 2.72 29.09 -6.77
N LEU A 103 1.61 29.82 -6.86
CA LEU A 103 0.81 29.88 -8.09
C LEU A 103 1.54 30.66 -9.20
N LEU A 104 1.94 31.90 -8.88
CA LEU A 104 2.55 32.84 -9.82
C LEU A 104 4.09 32.74 -9.91
N LYS A 105 4.73 32.03 -8.97
CA LYS A 105 6.18 31.83 -8.98
C LYS A 105 6.49 30.44 -9.50
N GLU A 106 7.03 30.39 -10.70
CA GLU A 106 7.37 29.15 -11.37
C GLU A 106 8.66 28.53 -10.82
N ASN A 107 8.78 27.22 -11.00
CA ASN A 107 10.01 26.46 -10.85
C ASN A 107 10.38 25.87 -12.22
N VAL A 108 11.55 25.23 -12.31
CA VAL A 108 12.08 24.70 -13.58
C VAL A 108 11.11 23.74 -14.30
N PHE A 109 10.28 22.99 -13.57
CA PHE A 109 9.34 22.02 -14.16
C PHE A 109 8.14 22.65 -14.85
N ARG A 110 7.87 23.93 -14.60
CA ARG A 110 6.69 24.68 -15.08
C ARG A 110 7.03 25.79 -16.08
N GLN A 111 8.29 25.90 -16.49
CA GLN A 111 8.71 26.87 -17.50
C GLN A 111 8.19 26.50 -18.89
N ASP A 112 8.23 27.48 -19.81
CA ASP A 112 7.98 27.27 -21.23
C ASP A 112 8.87 26.17 -21.82
N ALA A 113 8.40 25.54 -22.90
CA ALA A 113 9.14 24.48 -23.58
C ALA A 113 10.58 24.89 -23.93
N GLY A 114 11.54 24.03 -23.58
CA GLY A 114 12.96 24.31 -23.74
C GLY A 114 13.85 23.25 -23.11
N ALA A 115 15.17 23.37 -23.34
CA ALA A 115 16.14 22.36 -22.90
C ALA A 115 16.22 22.21 -21.37
N ASP A 116 16.12 23.31 -20.62
CA ASP A 116 16.25 23.28 -19.15
C ASP A 116 15.05 22.58 -18.50
N VAL A 117 13.83 22.85 -18.97
CA VAL A 117 12.63 22.14 -18.50
C VAL A 117 12.66 20.68 -18.92
N ASP A 118 13.11 20.36 -20.14
CA ASP A 118 13.27 18.98 -20.60
C ASP A 118 14.24 18.23 -19.69
N ALA A 119 15.43 18.78 -19.42
CA ALA A 119 16.42 18.16 -18.53
C ALA A 119 15.88 17.96 -17.11
N ALA A 120 15.08 18.90 -16.60
CA ALA A 120 14.43 18.74 -15.29
C ALA A 120 13.45 17.56 -15.30
N TRP A 121 12.58 17.45 -16.31
CA TRP A 121 11.66 16.31 -16.42
C TRP A 121 12.37 14.99 -16.66
N GLU A 122 13.43 14.94 -17.49
CA GLU A 122 14.26 13.75 -17.69
C GLU A 122 14.86 13.25 -16.37
N SER A 123 15.28 14.16 -15.49
CA SER A 123 15.85 13.79 -14.18
C SER A 123 14.88 13.00 -13.28
N LEU A 124 13.58 13.08 -13.55
CA LEU A 124 12.55 12.34 -12.82
C LEU A 124 12.39 10.88 -13.30
N GLY A 125 13.08 10.48 -14.38
CA GLY A 125 12.98 9.13 -14.94
C GLY A 125 11.76 8.92 -15.85
N VAL A 126 11.24 10.00 -16.45
CA VAL A 126 10.04 9.95 -17.34
C VAL A 126 10.25 9.17 -18.63
N ASN A 127 11.50 8.86 -18.98
CA ASN A 127 11.87 8.03 -20.13
C ASN A 127 12.69 6.79 -19.74
N TYR A 128 12.60 6.35 -18.48
CA TYR A 128 13.21 5.08 -18.11
C TYR A 128 12.54 3.91 -18.85
N ARG A 129 13.37 2.96 -19.25
CA ARG A 129 12.95 1.73 -19.91
C ARG A 129 12.30 0.78 -18.91
N SER A 130 11.66 -0.27 -19.44
CA SER A 130 11.16 -1.36 -18.63
C SER A 130 12.26 -1.99 -17.78
N VAL A 131 11.88 -2.58 -16.66
CA VAL A 131 12.73 -3.35 -15.76
C VAL A 131 12.43 -4.84 -15.92
N ARG A 132 13.32 -5.70 -15.40
CA ARG A 132 13.09 -7.14 -15.30
C ARG A 132 12.41 -7.49 -13.98
N ILE A 133 11.24 -8.10 -14.04
CA ILE A 133 10.58 -8.72 -12.88
C ILE A 133 10.96 -10.20 -12.82
N PRO A 134 11.54 -10.68 -11.72
CA PRO A 134 11.87 -12.09 -11.55
C PRO A 134 10.63 -12.99 -11.62
N PRO A 135 10.71 -14.21 -12.20
CA PRO A 135 9.57 -15.13 -12.28
C PRO A 135 8.88 -15.41 -10.95
N GLU A 136 9.66 -15.49 -9.86
CA GLU A 136 9.16 -15.74 -8.50
C GLU A 136 8.31 -14.60 -7.93
N ASP A 137 8.44 -13.38 -8.46
CA ASP A 137 7.67 -12.21 -8.04
C ASP A 137 6.53 -11.87 -9.01
N ALA A 138 6.48 -12.50 -10.19
CA ALA A 138 5.60 -12.10 -11.29
C ALA A 138 4.11 -12.19 -10.94
N GLU A 139 3.65 -13.35 -10.46
CA GLU A 139 2.23 -13.57 -10.14
C GLU A 139 1.75 -12.63 -9.02
N GLN A 140 2.54 -12.47 -7.96
CA GLN A 140 2.22 -11.56 -6.86
C GLN A 140 2.25 -10.09 -7.31
N SER A 141 3.04 -9.76 -8.33
CA SER A 141 3.09 -8.44 -8.96
C SER A 141 1.98 -8.23 -10.00
N GLY A 142 1.04 -9.17 -10.15
CA GLY A 142 -0.08 -9.09 -11.08
C GLY A 142 0.24 -9.46 -12.53
N LEU A 143 1.42 -10.03 -12.79
CA LEU A 143 1.82 -10.50 -14.12
C LEU A 143 1.39 -11.95 -14.31
N ALA A 144 0.53 -12.19 -15.31
CA ALA A 144 0.03 -13.52 -15.61
C ALA A 144 1.09 -14.39 -16.32
N ALA A 145 1.01 -15.71 -16.14
CA ALA A 145 1.99 -16.66 -16.68
C ALA A 145 2.06 -16.67 -18.23
N ASP A 146 1.01 -16.22 -18.91
CA ASP A 146 0.90 -16.12 -20.37
C ASP A 146 1.37 -14.75 -20.92
N GLN A 147 1.86 -13.86 -20.07
CA GLN A 147 2.46 -12.59 -20.52
C GLN A 147 3.87 -12.78 -21.08
N VAL A 148 4.32 -11.75 -21.79
CA VAL A 148 5.62 -11.68 -22.47
C VAL A 148 6.76 -11.97 -21.49
N LYS A 149 7.69 -12.85 -21.90
CA LYS A 149 8.87 -13.23 -21.11
C LYS A 149 10.15 -12.85 -21.82
N ILE A 150 11.17 -12.55 -21.03
CA ILE A 150 12.56 -12.43 -21.47
C ILE A 150 13.12 -13.85 -21.62
N ASN A 151 13.89 -14.10 -22.68
CA ASN A 151 14.50 -15.39 -22.93
C ASN A 151 15.40 -15.80 -21.75
N ALA A 152 15.30 -17.05 -21.32
CA ALA A 152 16.11 -17.64 -20.25
C ALA A 152 17.63 -17.38 -20.42
N LYS A 153 18.16 -17.34 -21.66
CA LYS A 153 19.58 -17.08 -21.91
C LYS A 153 20.03 -15.65 -21.55
N TYR A 154 19.10 -14.72 -21.42
CA TYR A 154 19.33 -13.36 -20.95
C TYR A 154 18.85 -13.13 -19.51
N GLY A 155 18.62 -14.22 -18.77
CA GLY A 155 18.22 -14.19 -17.36
C GLY A 155 16.74 -14.45 -17.10
N GLY A 156 15.89 -14.60 -18.12
CA GLY A 156 14.47 -14.90 -17.92
C GLY A 156 13.68 -13.76 -17.28
N GLY A 157 12.44 -14.03 -16.87
CA GLY A 157 11.58 -13.05 -16.18
C GLY A 157 10.68 -12.27 -17.13
N PHE A 158 10.07 -11.21 -16.60
CA PHE A 158 9.05 -10.43 -17.31
C PHE A 158 9.51 -8.99 -17.49
N PRO A 159 9.43 -8.41 -18.70
CA PRO A 159 9.62 -6.98 -18.88
C PRO A 159 8.39 -6.22 -18.34
N ALA A 160 8.61 -5.27 -17.45
CA ALA A 160 7.52 -4.45 -16.89
C ALA A 160 7.96 -3.01 -16.67
N ASN A 161 7.02 -2.06 -16.64
CA ASN A 161 7.31 -0.68 -16.30
C ASN A 161 6.95 -0.40 -14.84
N VAL A 162 7.70 0.50 -14.18
CA VAL A 162 7.32 0.98 -12.85
C VAL A 162 6.18 1.99 -13.02
N GLU A 163 4.96 1.62 -12.58
CA GLU A 163 3.74 2.40 -12.83
C GLU A 163 3.86 3.87 -12.41
N GLY A 164 4.44 4.17 -11.24
CA GLY A 164 4.62 5.55 -10.79
C GLY A 164 5.51 6.40 -11.70
N LEU A 165 6.50 5.80 -12.37
CA LEU A 165 7.32 6.49 -13.37
C LEU A 165 6.58 6.62 -14.70
N HIS A 166 5.76 5.64 -15.06
CA HIS A 166 4.84 5.76 -16.19
C HIS A 166 3.80 6.87 -15.97
N HIS A 167 3.32 7.08 -14.74
CA HIS A 167 2.46 8.22 -14.40
C HIS A 167 3.20 9.56 -14.63
N LEU A 168 4.48 9.66 -14.25
CA LEU A 168 5.27 10.86 -14.54
C LEU A 168 5.52 11.05 -16.05
N HIS A 169 5.72 9.97 -16.81
CA HIS A 169 5.75 10.01 -18.28
C HIS A 169 4.45 10.58 -18.85
N CYS A 170 3.30 10.05 -18.41
CA CYS A 170 1.97 10.52 -18.81
C CYS A 170 1.79 12.01 -18.50
N LEU A 171 2.20 12.46 -17.31
CA LEU A 171 2.13 13.86 -16.92
C LEU A 171 3.04 14.75 -17.77
N ASN A 172 4.26 14.30 -18.09
CA ASN A 172 5.16 15.03 -18.98
C ASN A 172 4.59 15.14 -20.40
N LEU A 173 4.00 14.06 -20.94
CA LEU A 173 3.36 14.10 -22.25
C LEU A 173 2.18 15.08 -22.28
N LEU A 174 1.39 15.15 -21.20
CA LEU A 174 0.33 16.17 -21.05
C LEU A 174 0.92 17.59 -21.08
N ARG A 175 1.98 17.84 -20.31
CA ARG A 175 2.71 19.13 -20.32
C ARG A 175 3.18 19.49 -21.72
N GLN A 176 3.84 18.57 -22.41
CA GLN A 176 4.35 18.77 -23.77
C GLN A 176 3.22 19.04 -24.78
N SER A 177 2.02 18.50 -24.52
CA SER A 177 0.84 18.64 -25.39
C SER A 177 -0.04 19.84 -25.09
N LEU A 178 0.32 20.66 -24.09
CA LEU A 178 -0.37 21.93 -23.84
C LEU A 178 -0.25 22.83 -25.07
N TYR A 179 -1.29 23.62 -25.36
CA TYR A 179 -1.37 24.42 -26.59
C TYR A 179 -0.16 25.36 -26.79
N TYR A 180 0.46 25.83 -25.70
CA TYR A 180 1.63 26.71 -25.72
C TYR A 180 2.98 25.97 -25.81
N ASN A 181 2.97 24.64 -25.70
CA ASN A 181 4.15 23.78 -25.77
C ASN A 181 4.16 22.90 -27.03
N TYR A 182 2.98 22.59 -27.57
CA TYR A 182 2.79 21.57 -28.61
C TYR A 182 3.65 21.81 -29.85
N ASP A 183 3.66 23.03 -30.39
CA ASP A 183 4.41 23.34 -31.62
C ASP A 183 5.91 23.06 -31.48
N TYR A 184 6.48 23.33 -30.30
CA TYR A 184 7.89 23.03 -30.01
C TYR A 184 8.17 21.53 -30.03
N TYR A 185 7.40 20.72 -29.29
CA TYR A 185 7.64 19.27 -29.20
C TYR A 185 7.28 18.54 -30.48
N HIS A 186 6.21 18.97 -31.15
CA HIS A 186 5.83 18.47 -32.46
C HIS A 186 6.93 18.75 -33.50
N ALA A 187 7.52 19.95 -33.51
CA ALA A 187 8.65 20.26 -34.39
C ALA A 187 9.93 19.49 -34.01
N LYS A 188 10.15 19.20 -32.72
CA LYS A 188 11.28 18.40 -32.23
C LYS A 188 11.20 16.95 -32.73
N GLY A 189 10.00 16.38 -32.83
CA GLY A 189 9.76 15.07 -33.44
C GLY A 189 10.44 13.91 -32.70
N GLU A 190 10.51 13.99 -31.37
CA GLU A 190 11.16 12.98 -30.50
C GLU A 190 10.13 12.21 -29.66
N GLY A 191 10.51 11.01 -29.22
CA GLY A 191 9.69 10.19 -28.33
C GLY A 191 8.29 9.94 -28.90
N PRO A 192 7.20 10.21 -28.15
CA PRO A 192 5.85 10.09 -28.68
C PRO A 192 5.62 10.89 -29.97
N PHE A 193 6.22 12.08 -30.10
CA PHE A 193 6.01 13.01 -31.23
C PHE A 193 6.65 12.56 -32.54
N MET A 194 7.36 11.43 -32.55
CA MET A 194 7.72 10.74 -33.80
C MET A 194 6.51 10.16 -34.54
N ASN A 195 5.39 9.96 -33.82
CA ASN A 195 4.16 9.45 -34.40
C ASN A 195 3.32 10.58 -35.01
N ASN A 196 2.37 10.20 -35.88
CA ASN A 196 1.41 11.17 -36.42
C ASN A 196 0.43 11.69 -35.34
N ASP A 197 -0.25 12.79 -35.66
CA ASP A 197 -1.20 13.47 -34.77
C ASP A 197 -2.33 12.58 -34.25
N TYR A 198 -2.78 11.60 -35.04
CA TYR A 198 -3.83 10.67 -34.61
C TYR A 198 -3.33 9.83 -33.43
N ILE A 199 -2.12 9.27 -33.53
CA ILE A 199 -1.52 8.47 -32.46
C ILE A 199 -1.17 9.34 -31.25
N ILE A 200 -0.59 10.53 -31.46
CA ILE A 200 -0.30 11.47 -30.38
C ILE A 200 -1.57 11.82 -29.61
N ARG A 201 -2.66 12.18 -30.30
CA ARG A 201 -3.92 12.51 -29.65
C ARG A 201 -4.47 11.35 -28.82
N ARG A 202 -4.33 10.11 -29.30
CA ARG A 202 -4.76 8.92 -28.55
C ARG A 202 -3.88 8.66 -27.34
N HIS A 203 -2.56 8.81 -27.48
CA HIS A 203 -1.62 8.66 -26.38
C HIS A 203 -1.87 9.71 -25.29
N VAL A 204 -2.00 10.98 -25.64
CA VAL A 204 -2.34 12.08 -24.71
C VAL A 204 -3.67 11.82 -23.99
N SER A 205 -4.70 11.38 -24.72
CA SER A 205 -6.01 11.06 -24.11
C SER A 205 -5.92 9.87 -23.15
N HIS A 206 -5.10 8.87 -23.45
CA HIS A 206 -4.85 7.74 -22.55
C HIS A 206 -4.10 8.20 -21.30
N CYS A 207 -3.02 8.96 -21.46
CA CYS A 207 -2.23 9.53 -20.36
C CYS A 207 -3.10 10.37 -19.42
N LEU A 208 -4.02 11.19 -19.97
CA LEU A 208 -4.98 11.95 -19.18
C LEU A 208 -5.85 11.03 -18.31
N ASP A 209 -6.40 9.97 -18.88
CA ASP A 209 -7.29 9.08 -18.15
C ASP A 209 -6.55 8.23 -17.11
N ILE A 210 -5.34 7.75 -17.40
CA ILE A 210 -4.50 7.04 -16.42
C ILE A 210 -4.19 7.93 -15.21
N ILE A 211 -3.79 9.19 -15.42
CA ILE A 211 -3.51 10.12 -14.33
C ILE A 211 -4.79 10.43 -13.53
N ARG A 212 -5.94 10.58 -14.19
CA ARG A 212 -7.22 10.74 -13.50
C ARG A 212 -7.52 9.53 -12.60
N GLN A 213 -7.34 8.32 -13.12
CA GLN A 213 -7.58 7.09 -12.35
C GLN A 213 -6.66 6.97 -11.15
N GLU A 214 -5.36 7.26 -11.31
CA GLU A 214 -4.40 7.25 -10.21
C GLU A 214 -4.78 8.25 -9.11
N LEU A 215 -5.07 9.51 -9.48
CA LEU A 215 -5.47 10.54 -8.52
C LEU A 215 -6.76 10.20 -7.76
N MET A 216 -7.65 9.40 -8.36
CA MET A 216 -8.85 8.89 -7.71
C MET A 216 -8.59 7.66 -6.84
N CYS A 217 -7.67 6.80 -7.26
CA CYS A 217 -7.28 5.59 -6.53
C CYS A 217 -6.53 5.94 -5.24
N THR A 218 -5.63 6.91 -5.31
CA THR A 218 -4.83 7.40 -4.18
C THR A 218 -5.22 8.83 -3.82
N VAL A 219 -6.53 9.08 -3.67
CA VAL A 219 -7.05 10.43 -3.39
C VAL A 219 -6.39 11.05 -2.15
N ASP A 220 -5.84 12.25 -2.32
CA ASP A 220 -5.26 13.00 -1.21
C ASP A 220 -6.38 13.60 -0.36
N THR A 221 -6.37 13.27 0.94
CA THR A 221 -7.35 13.76 1.92
C THR A 221 -6.88 15.01 2.67
N GLY A 222 -5.78 15.61 2.25
CA GLY A 222 -5.31 16.90 2.73
C GLY A 222 -6.29 18.04 2.41
N VAL A 223 -6.21 19.12 3.19
CA VAL A 223 -7.08 20.29 3.03
C VAL A 223 -6.26 21.54 2.76
N LEU A 224 -6.81 22.43 1.93
CA LEU A 224 -6.23 23.74 1.65
C LEU A 224 -6.90 24.80 2.53
N GLY A 225 -6.09 25.54 3.26
CA GLY A 225 -6.53 26.69 4.05
C GLY A 225 -6.53 27.99 3.23
N GLN A 226 -6.85 29.09 3.90
CA GLN A 226 -6.70 30.43 3.36
C GLN A 226 -5.80 31.27 4.27
N VAL A 227 -5.05 32.18 3.66
CA VAL A 227 -4.20 33.19 4.31
C VAL A 227 -4.63 34.58 3.86
N TRP A 228 -4.30 35.60 4.66
CA TRP A 228 -4.52 37.00 4.27
C TRP A 228 -3.36 37.50 3.42
N ILE A 229 -3.67 38.05 2.25
CA ILE A 229 -2.72 38.77 1.39
C ILE A 229 -3.05 40.27 1.37
N TYR A 230 -2.09 41.09 0.92
CA TYR A 230 -2.19 42.56 0.87
C TYR A 230 -2.37 43.22 2.24
N PRO A 231 -1.28 43.55 2.96
CA PRO A 231 -1.33 44.09 4.32
C PRO A 231 -2.21 45.33 4.48
N GLU A 232 -2.28 46.19 3.46
CA GLU A 232 -3.04 47.44 3.47
C GLU A 232 -4.54 47.24 3.18
N ASN A 233 -4.92 46.17 2.48
CA ASN A 233 -6.30 45.81 2.18
C ASN A 233 -6.46 44.29 2.15
N PRO A 234 -6.61 43.64 3.32
CA PRO A 234 -6.54 42.19 3.43
C PRO A 234 -7.61 41.45 2.60
N GLU A 235 -7.15 40.53 1.76
CA GLU A 235 -8.00 39.64 0.98
C GLU A 235 -7.66 38.17 1.28
N PRO A 236 -8.66 37.26 1.33
CA PRO A 236 -8.40 35.85 1.54
C PRO A 236 -7.81 35.22 0.26
N TYR A 237 -6.77 34.42 0.42
CA TYR A 237 -6.11 33.69 -0.67
C TYR A 237 -5.83 32.25 -0.24
N VAL A 238 -6.03 31.29 -1.15
CA VAL A 238 -5.81 29.87 -0.85
C VAL A 238 -4.33 29.57 -0.69
N ASP A 239 -3.94 28.99 0.44
CA ASP A 239 -2.57 28.57 0.66
C ASP A 239 -2.36 27.14 0.13
N PHE A 240 -1.70 27.04 -1.02
CA PHE A 240 -1.33 25.78 -1.66
C PHE A 240 -0.06 25.14 -1.08
N ASN A 241 0.57 25.77 -0.08
CA ASN A 241 1.75 25.23 0.57
C ASN A 241 1.34 24.28 1.70
N THR A 242 0.97 23.06 1.34
CA THR A 242 0.57 22.01 2.30
C THR A 242 1.66 20.97 2.57
N GLN A 243 1.53 20.29 3.70
CA GLN A 243 2.38 19.17 4.12
C GLN A 243 1.75 17.85 3.67
N HIS A 244 2.54 17.00 3.01
CA HIS A 244 2.09 15.70 2.51
C HIS A 244 3.00 14.59 3.02
N ARG A 245 2.40 13.44 3.35
CA ARG A 245 3.14 12.22 3.65
C ARG A 245 3.44 11.51 2.33
N CYS A 246 4.65 11.66 1.82
CA CYS A 246 5.06 11.14 0.53
C CYS A 246 5.86 9.85 0.66
N LYS A 247 5.58 8.89 -0.24
CA LYS A 247 6.45 7.73 -0.47
C LYS A 247 7.81 8.18 -1.00
N ASN A 248 8.87 7.44 -0.68
CA ASN A 248 10.25 7.71 -1.08
C ASN A 248 10.47 7.58 -2.60
N PHE A 249 10.12 8.64 -3.33
CA PHE A 249 10.26 8.72 -4.78
C PHE A 249 11.70 8.47 -5.25
N ASP A 250 12.69 9.08 -4.63
CA ASP A 250 14.09 9.02 -5.09
C ASP A 250 14.67 7.61 -5.05
N ASP A 251 14.29 6.79 -4.08
CA ASP A 251 14.77 5.42 -3.97
C ASP A 251 14.11 4.52 -5.01
N VAL A 252 12.81 4.72 -5.27
CA VAL A 252 12.09 4.03 -6.36
C VAL A 252 12.67 4.42 -7.71
N ARG A 253 12.93 5.71 -7.94
CA ARG A 253 13.55 6.22 -9.16
C ARG A 253 14.93 5.61 -9.37
N ARG A 254 15.79 5.64 -8.35
CA ARG A 254 17.15 5.07 -8.42
C ARG A 254 17.13 3.56 -8.68
N TRP A 255 16.26 2.81 -7.99
CA TRP A 255 16.10 1.39 -8.25
C TRP A 255 15.69 1.14 -9.71
N ALA A 256 14.73 1.90 -10.23
CA ALA A 256 14.31 1.76 -11.61
C ALA A 256 15.44 2.10 -12.59
N GLU A 257 16.21 3.16 -12.33
CA GLU A 257 17.37 3.57 -13.12
C GLU A 257 18.40 2.46 -13.27
N GLU A 258 18.73 1.79 -12.16
CA GLU A 258 19.72 0.71 -12.07
C GLU A 258 19.24 -0.61 -12.71
N ASN A 259 17.93 -0.83 -12.76
CA ASN A 259 17.32 -2.08 -13.22
C ASN A 259 16.72 -2.02 -14.63
N GLN A 260 16.98 -0.94 -15.38
CA GLN A 260 16.51 -0.81 -16.75
C GLN A 260 17.03 -1.95 -17.62
N LEU A 261 16.14 -2.49 -18.45
CA LEU A 261 16.50 -3.39 -19.53
C LEU A 261 17.45 -2.69 -20.53
N PRO A 262 18.21 -3.48 -21.31
CA PRO A 262 19.13 -2.93 -22.31
C PRO A 262 18.41 -1.99 -23.28
N GLN A 263 19.10 -0.92 -23.70
CA GLN A 263 18.56 0.03 -24.67
C GLN A 263 18.35 -0.63 -26.04
N ASP A 264 19.32 -1.42 -26.48
CA ASP A 264 19.30 -2.12 -27.76
C ASP A 264 19.39 -3.64 -27.52
N PRO A 265 18.28 -4.29 -27.10
CA PRO A 265 18.28 -5.72 -26.85
C PRO A 265 18.41 -6.52 -28.16
N PRO A 266 19.04 -7.71 -28.13
CA PRO A 266 19.09 -8.62 -29.28
C PRO A 266 17.69 -8.99 -29.80
N ALA A 267 17.58 -9.36 -31.08
CA ALA A 267 16.30 -9.70 -31.71
C ALA A 267 15.54 -10.86 -31.04
N ASP A 268 16.26 -11.76 -30.36
CA ASP A 268 15.70 -12.91 -29.63
C ASP A 268 15.65 -12.71 -28.12
N PHE A 269 15.66 -11.44 -27.68
CA PHE A 269 15.58 -11.07 -26.27
C PHE A 269 14.28 -11.50 -25.60
N LEU A 270 13.16 -11.38 -26.30
CA LEU A 270 11.85 -11.85 -25.84
C LEU A 270 11.59 -13.27 -26.35
N GLU A 271 10.92 -14.08 -25.54
CA GLU A 271 10.43 -15.40 -25.94
C GLU A 271 9.27 -15.24 -26.94
N PRO A 272 9.20 -16.09 -27.98
CA PRO A 272 8.00 -16.15 -28.82
C PRO A 272 6.81 -16.67 -27.99
N PRO A 273 5.56 -16.34 -28.36
CA PRO A 273 4.38 -16.87 -27.70
C PRO A 273 4.38 -18.41 -27.70
N SER A 274 4.02 -19.00 -26.56
CA SER A 274 3.84 -20.43 -26.38
C SER A 274 2.43 -20.88 -26.78
N GLU A 275 2.27 -22.19 -27.02
CA GLU A 275 0.94 -22.75 -27.26
C GLU A 275 0.03 -22.54 -26.05
N GLY A 276 -1.13 -21.92 -26.27
CA GLY A 276 -2.09 -21.59 -25.22
C GLY A 276 -1.92 -20.19 -24.62
N ASP A 277 -0.88 -19.43 -24.98
CA ASP A 277 -0.75 -18.04 -24.56
C ASP A 277 -1.89 -17.19 -25.14
N ARG A 278 -2.39 -16.25 -24.34
CA ARG A 278 -3.43 -15.31 -24.76
C ARG A 278 -2.84 -14.23 -25.66
N ILE A 279 -3.34 -14.18 -26.90
CA ILE A 279 -2.96 -13.17 -27.88
C ILE A 279 -4.19 -12.33 -28.21
N TYR A 280 -4.13 -11.03 -27.90
CA TYR A 280 -5.22 -10.11 -28.21
C TYR A 280 -5.23 -9.79 -29.72
N SER A 281 -6.42 -9.77 -30.32
CA SER A 281 -6.60 -9.42 -31.74
C SER A 281 -6.46 -7.92 -32.02
N GLN A 282 -6.51 -7.10 -30.97
CA GLN A 282 -6.37 -5.65 -31.00
C GLN A 282 -5.70 -5.17 -29.71
N MET A 283 -5.19 -3.94 -29.71
CA MET A 283 -4.69 -3.31 -28.48
C MET A 283 -5.81 -3.28 -27.43
N PRO A 284 -5.58 -3.84 -26.23
CA PRO A 284 -6.57 -3.88 -25.16
C PRO A 284 -6.91 -2.49 -24.61
#